data_AF-A0A830C7R8-F1
#
_entry.id   AF-A0A830C7R8-F1
#
_cell.length_a   1.000
_cell.length_b   1.000
_cell.length_c   1.000
_cell.angle_alpha   90.00
_cell.angle_beta   90.00
_cell.angle_gamma   90.00
#
_symmetry.space_group_name_H-M   'P 1'
#
loop_
_entity.id
_entity.type
_entity.pdbx_description
1 polymer ?
#
loop_
_entity_poly.entity_id
_entity_poly.type
_entity_poly.pdbx_seq_one_letter_code
_entity_poly.pdbx_strand_id
1 'polypeptide(L)'
;MEILQIAIPAAMALAADPIASLIDTAFIGHLGPVEIAAVGVAIAIFNQASKVAIFPLVSITTSFVAEEDTVEKINNRKPKNDDDDLEKGSNNKNGESNANLVKTKTATCKSLEVSGRSPNKAEMKNVRRHIPSASTALLLGAILGLLLTLFLILLAKTFLGFMGVKSGSPMLAPAQKYLTIRSLGAPAVLLSLSMQGVFRGFKDTKTPLYATAAGDLTNIILDPIFIFILRMGVSGAAIAHVLSQYLICLILLVKLTKQVDLLPPSVKDLQFSKFLKNGFLLLARVIAATICVTLAASMAARLGPTPMAAFQICLQVWMTSSLLADGLAVAGQAILACAFAEKDYQKATAAAARVLQMGFVLGLGLALFVGLGLQFGSGIFTKDQHVIHMIAIGIPFVAATQPINSLAFVFDGVNFGASDFAYSAYSMVLVSIVSIGSLFVLSKTNGFVGIWLALTIYMGLRTFVGFGR
;
A
#
# COMPACT_ATOMS: atom_id res chain seq x y z
N MET A 1 -8.91 17.85 -18.03
CA MET A 1 -7.83 18.52 -17.27
C MET A 1 -7.87 18.15 -15.80
N GLU A 2 -9.04 18.15 -15.16
CA GLU A 2 -9.20 17.77 -13.73
C GLU A 2 -8.60 16.40 -13.36
N ILE A 3 -8.85 15.34 -14.17
CA ILE A 3 -8.28 14.00 -13.94
C ILE A 3 -6.75 14.04 -13.82
N LEU A 4 -6.06 14.74 -14.75
CA LEU A 4 -4.59 14.82 -14.76
C LEU A 4 -4.03 15.62 -13.58
N GLN A 5 -4.74 16.65 -13.12
CA GLN A 5 -4.32 17.47 -11.98
C GLN A 5 -4.30 16.66 -10.67
N ILE A 6 -5.17 15.65 -10.55
CA ILE A 6 -5.18 14.73 -9.40
C ILE A 6 -4.21 13.56 -9.63
N ALA A 7 -4.20 12.99 -10.85
CA ALA A 7 -3.47 11.78 -11.14
C ALA A 7 -1.94 11.95 -11.11
N ILE A 8 -1.40 13.06 -11.65
CA ILE A 8 0.05 13.25 -11.74
C ILE A 8 0.72 13.36 -10.37
N PRO A 9 0.24 14.21 -9.42
CA PRO A 9 0.81 14.26 -8.08
C PRO A 9 0.67 12.93 -7.33
N ALA A 10 -0.46 12.24 -7.48
CA ALA A 10 -0.68 10.94 -6.86
C ALA A 10 0.30 9.88 -7.41
N ALA A 11 0.47 9.81 -8.74
CA ALA A 11 1.39 8.88 -9.38
C ALA A 11 2.85 9.14 -8.95
N MET A 12 3.28 10.40 -8.88
CA MET A 12 4.64 10.73 -8.42
C MET A 12 4.87 10.33 -6.96
N ALA A 13 3.88 10.56 -6.09
CA ALA A 13 3.97 10.16 -4.69
C ALA A 13 4.02 8.62 -4.53
N LEU A 14 3.26 7.89 -5.34
CA LEU A 14 3.20 6.43 -5.30
C LEU A 14 4.39 5.76 -6.00
N ALA A 15 5.11 6.49 -6.86
CA ALA A 15 6.27 5.99 -7.60
C ALA A 15 7.59 6.08 -6.84
N ALA A 16 7.67 6.89 -5.77
CA ALA A 16 8.91 7.10 -5.02
C ALA A 16 9.49 5.78 -4.47
N ASP A 17 8.75 5.06 -3.62
CA ASP A 17 9.22 3.81 -3.02
C ASP A 17 9.54 2.72 -4.05
N PRO A 18 8.69 2.48 -5.09
CA PRO A 18 9.01 1.51 -6.13
C PRO A 18 10.28 1.84 -6.93
N ILE A 19 10.53 3.12 -7.23
CA ILE A 19 11.74 3.56 -7.91
C ILE A 19 12.97 3.34 -7.02
N ALA A 20 12.89 3.66 -5.73
CA ALA A 20 13.96 3.35 -4.78
C ALA A 20 14.25 1.83 -4.75
N SER A 21 13.19 1.02 -4.70
CA SER A 21 13.31 -0.44 -4.68
C SER A 21 13.89 -1.03 -5.99
N LEU A 22 13.73 -0.35 -7.14
CA LEU A 22 14.43 -0.72 -8.38
C LEU A 22 15.94 -0.49 -8.28
N ILE A 23 16.34 0.61 -7.64
CA ILE A 23 17.76 0.93 -7.42
C ILE A 23 18.39 -0.10 -6.48
N ASP A 24 17.71 -0.46 -5.38
CA ASP A 24 18.15 -1.51 -4.46
C ASP A 24 18.33 -2.85 -5.20
N THR A 25 17.35 -3.21 -6.05
CA THR A 25 17.42 -4.43 -6.87
C THR A 25 18.62 -4.41 -7.81
N ALA A 26 18.97 -3.25 -8.38
CA ALA A 26 20.15 -3.10 -9.23
C ALA A 26 21.46 -3.25 -8.45
N PHE A 27 21.55 -2.73 -7.23
CA PHE A 27 22.73 -2.94 -6.37
C PHE A 27 22.91 -4.40 -5.99
N ILE A 28 21.83 -5.07 -5.56
CA ILE A 28 21.87 -6.49 -5.20
C ILE A 28 22.20 -7.34 -6.43
N GLY A 29 21.75 -6.95 -7.62
CA GLY A 29 22.00 -7.69 -8.84
C GLY A 29 23.41 -7.66 -9.39
N HIS A 30 24.24 -6.76 -8.86
CA HIS A 30 25.69 -6.77 -9.09
C HIS A 30 26.45 -7.75 -8.19
N LEU A 31 25.82 -8.30 -7.14
CA LEU A 31 26.44 -9.35 -6.32
C LEU A 31 26.45 -10.70 -7.04
N GLY A 32 25.35 -11.03 -7.71
CA GLY A 32 25.21 -12.29 -8.44
C GLY A 32 23.77 -12.78 -8.57
N PRO A 33 23.53 -13.81 -9.40
CA PRO A 33 22.22 -14.38 -9.61
C PRO A 33 21.65 -15.06 -8.36
N VAL A 34 22.51 -15.68 -7.54
CA VAL A 34 22.08 -16.37 -6.32
C VAL A 34 21.55 -15.38 -5.29
N GLU A 35 22.22 -14.24 -5.16
CA GLU A 35 21.90 -13.18 -4.23
C GLU A 35 20.56 -12.52 -4.57
N ILE A 36 20.33 -12.15 -5.84
CA ILE A 36 19.03 -11.60 -6.28
C ILE A 36 17.91 -12.61 -6.03
N ALA A 37 18.12 -13.86 -6.41
CA ALA A 37 17.11 -14.89 -6.26
C ALA A 37 16.77 -15.13 -4.79
N ALA A 38 17.78 -15.21 -3.94
CA ALA A 38 17.64 -15.34 -2.50
C ALA A 38 16.87 -14.17 -1.87
N VAL A 39 17.22 -12.93 -2.24
CA VAL A 39 16.53 -11.73 -1.79
C VAL A 39 15.10 -11.71 -2.28
N GLY A 40 14.84 -12.03 -3.55
CA GLY A 40 13.49 -12.05 -4.11
C GLY A 40 12.54 -13.00 -3.36
N VAL A 41 13.03 -14.20 -3.02
CA VAL A 41 12.25 -15.15 -2.22
C VAL A 41 11.98 -14.60 -0.81
N ALA A 42 13.00 -14.04 -0.15
CA ALA A 42 12.87 -13.48 1.18
C ALA A 42 11.90 -12.27 1.21
N ILE A 43 11.95 -11.39 0.21
CA ILE A 43 11.03 -10.27 0.03
C ILE A 43 9.60 -10.78 -0.16
N ALA A 44 9.39 -11.82 -0.98
CA ALA A 44 8.06 -12.39 -1.19
C ALA A 44 7.46 -12.90 0.12
N ILE A 45 8.23 -13.63 0.94
CA ILE A 45 7.80 -14.10 2.26
C ILE A 45 7.48 -12.92 3.18
N PHE A 46 8.42 -11.97 3.31
CA PHE A 46 8.27 -10.81 4.20
C PHE A 46 7.03 -9.99 3.83
N ASN A 47 6.84 -9.72 2.53
CA ASN A 47 5.69 -8.96 2.03
C ASN A 47 4.37 -9.70 2.28
N GLN A 48 4.33 -11.00 2.03
CA GLN A 48 3.11 -11.79 2.25
C GLN A 48 2.73 -11.82 3.73
N ALA A 49 3.70 -12.05 4.63
CA ALA A 49 3.45 -12.06 6.06
C ALA A 49 3.07 -10.67 6.59
N SER A 50 3.75 -9.62 6.11
CA SER A 50 3.49 -8.24 6.52
C SER A 50 2.09 -7.77 6.11
N LYS A 51 1.62 -8.09 4.89
CA LYS A 51 0.31 -7.65 4.40
C LYS A 51 -0.86 -8.13 5.26
N VAL A 52 -0.74 -9.31 5.86
CA VAL A 52 -1.75 -9.84 6.81
C VAL A 52 -1.86 -8.96 8.06
N ALA A 53 -0.74 -8.42 8.55
CA ALA A 53 -0.69 -7.56 9.72
C ALA A 53 -0.99 -6.08 9.40
N ILE A 54 -0.53 -5.59 8.24
CA ILE A 54 -0.64 -4.19 7.81
C ILE A 54 -2.09 -3.78 7.58
N PHE A 55 -2.85 -4.63 6.87
CA PHE A 55 -4.15 -4.22 6.36
C PHE A 55 -5.15 -3.86 7.47
N PRO A 56 -5.33 -4.70 8.52
CA PRO A 56 -6.20 -4.33 9.62
C PRO A 56 -5.72 -3.06 10.34
N LEU A 57 -4.41 -2.92 10.54
CA LEU A 57 -3.82 -1.82 11.28
C LEU A 57 -4.12 -0.46 10.61
N VAL A 58 -3.78 -0.30 9.34
CA VAL A 58 -3.91 0.97 8.61
C VAL A 58 -5.36 1.41 8.42
N SER A 59 -6.22 0.49 7.96
CA SER A 59 -7.62 0.79 7.65
C SER A 59 -8.38 1.27 8.88
N ILE A 60 -8.05 0.69 10.03
CA ILE A 60 -8.73 0.95 11.29
C ILE A 60 -8.22 2.25 11.88
N THR A 61 -6.89 2.41 12.01
CA THR A 61 -6.31 3.63 12.57
C THR A 61 -6.79 4.88 11.82
N THR A 62 -6.84 4.85 10.49
CA THR A 62 -7.28 6.01 9.70
C THR A 62 -8.73 6.39 10.00
N SER A 63 -9.63 5.40 10.12
CA SER A 63 -11.06 5.64 10.31
C SER A 63 -11.37 6.15 11.72
N PHE A 64 -10.82 5.50 12.75
CA PHE A 64 -11.04 5.87 14.15
C PHE A 64 -10.43 7.24 14.49
N VAL A 65 -9.23 7.51 13.99
CA VAL A 65 -8.58 8.81 14.21
C VAL A 65 -9.34 9.94 13.51
N ALA A 66 -9.87 9.71 12.31
CA ALA A 66 -10.67 10.71 11.61
C ALA A 66 -12.00 11.01 12.35
N GLU A 67 -12.63 9.99 12.93
CA GLU A 67 -13.84 10.13 13.75
C GLU A 67 -13.55 10.94 15.02
N GLU A 68 -12.52 10.57 15.79
CA GLU A 68 -12.12 11.25 17.03
C GLU A 68 -11.69 12.71 16.79
N ASP A 69 -10.86 12.97 15.76
CA ASP A 69 -10.44 14.34 15.39
C ASP A 69 -11.63 15.23 14.99
N THR A 70 -12.65 14.63 14.37
CA THR A 70 -13.89 15.36 14.02
C THR A 70 -14.70 15.68 15.27
N VAL A 71 -14.86 14.73 16.19
CA VAL A 71 -15.57 14.92 17.47
C VAL A 71 -14.87 15.96 18.35
N GLU A 72 -13.54 15.90 18.46
CA GLU A 72 -12.74 16.87 19.22
C GLU A 72 -12.91 18.29 18.66
N LYS A 73 -12.88 18.46 17.33
CA LYS A 73 -13.14 19.75 16.68
C LYS A 73 -14.56 20.27 16.91
N ILE A 74 -15.57 19.39 16.96
CA ILE A 74 -16.95 19.78 17.28
C ILE A 74 -17.06 20.23 18.74
N ASN A 75 -16.46 19.49 19.67
CA ASN A 75 -16.48 19.82 21.10
C ASN A 75 -15.75 21.14 21.41
N ASN A 76 -14.60 21.40 20.75
CA ASN A 76 -13.88 22.67 20.90
C ASN A 76 -14.58 23.87 20.23
N ARG A 77 -15.55 23.64 19.34
CA ARG A 77 -16.35 24.69 18.69
C ARG A 77 -17.67 25.01 19.39
N LYS A 78 -18.12 24.17 20.33
CA LYS A 78 -19.24 24.57 21.19
C LYS A 78 -18.75 25.74 22.04
N PRO A 79 -19.43 26.91 22.05
CA PRO A 79 -19.12 27.91 23.05
C PRO A 79 -19.28 27.23 24.40
N LYS A 80 -18.28 27.39 25.27
CA LYS A 80 -18.49 27.18 26.71
C LYS A 80 -19.65 28.11 27.04
N ASN A 81 -20.84 27.57 27.28
CA ASN A 81 -21.86 28.37 27.92
C ASN A 81 -21.26 28.74 29.28
N ASP A 82 -21.12 30.05 29.47
CA ASP A 82 -20.91 30.66 30.76
C ASP A 82 -22.15 30.32 31.61
N ASP A 83 -22.09 29.17 32.29
CA ASP A 83 -22.97 28.88 33.43
C ASP A 83 -22.37 29.60 34.63
N ASP A 84 -22.45 30.93 34.64
CA ASP A 84 -22.36 31.75 35.84
C ASP A 84 -23.19 33.03 35.61
N ASP A 85 -24.11 33.27 36.54
CA ASP A 85 -24.95 34.46 36.74
C ASP A 85 -26.20 34.65 35.85
N LEU A 86 -27.38 34.17 36.33
CA LEU A 86 -28.36 35.03 37.03
C LEU A 86 -29.65 34.29 37.43
N GLU A 87 -30.09 34.65 38.63
CA GLU A 87 -31.22 34.18 39.43
C GLU A 87 -32.64 34.31 38.82
N LYS A 88 -33.52 33.43 39.36
CA LYS A 88 -34.94 33.64 39.73
C LYS A 88 -36.00 33.81 38.63
N GLY A 89 -36.99 32.89 38.66
CA GLY A 89 -38.34 33.18 38.19
C GLY A 89 -39.23 31.98 37.87
N SER A 90 -39.95 31.48 38.88
CA SER A 90 -41.29 30.87 38.87
C SER A 90 -41.85 30.07 37.68
N ASN A 91 -42.34 28.87 38.04
CA ASN A 91 -43.61 28.22 37.65
C ASN A 91 -44.22 28.47 36.27
N ASN A 92 -44.43 27.41 35.48
CA ASN A 92 -45.79 26.85 35.31
C ASN A 92 -45.83 25.48 34.62
N LYS A 93 -46.87 24.72 34.95
CA LYS A 93 -47.26 23.43 34.37
C LYS A 93 -47.78 23.55 32.93
N ASN A 94 -47.70 22.44 32.19
CA ASN A 94 -48.65 21.87 31.21
C ASN A 94 -48.01 21.54 29.86
N GLY A 95 -48.39 20.39 29.28
CA GLY A 95 -48.41 20.21 27.83
C GLY A 95 -47.94 18.85 27.32
N GLU A 96 -48.90 18.03 26.94
CA GLU A 96 -48.76 16.78 26.19
C GLU A 96 -48.19 16.97 24.76
N SER A 97 -47.58 15.88 24.28
CA SER A 97 -47.66 15.31 22.92
C SER A 97 -46.94 15.91 21.70
N ASN A 98 -46.56 14.95 20.83
CA ASN A 98 -46.36 14.98 19.38
C ASN A 98 -44.95 15.19 18.76
N ALA A 99 -44.41 14.05 18.32
CA ALA A 99 -44.15 13.66 16.92
C ALA A 99 -43.18 14.46 16.02
N ASN A 100 -42.21 13.69 15.48
CA ASN A 100 -41.63 13.74 14.13
C ASN A 100 -41.08 15.06 13.56
N LEU A 101 -39.76 15.10 13.27
CA LEU A 101 -39.24 15.20 11.88
C LEU A 101 -37.69 15.20 11.87
N VAL A 102 -37.06 14.09 11.45
CA VAL A 102 -35.65 14.10 11.03
C VAL A 102 -35.61 14.55 9.56
N LYS A 103 -35.20 15.80 9.33
CA LYS A 103 -34.89 16.31 7.98
C LYS A 103 -33.40 16.15 7.70
N THR A 104 -33.07 15.18 6.87
CA THR A 104 -31.76 14.97 6.24
C THR A 104 -31.45 16.16 5.33
N LYS A 105 -30.40 16.94 5.62
CA LYS A 105 -29.88 17.97 4.71
C LYS A 105 -28.79 17.40 3.82
N THR A 106 -29.08 17.41 2.53
CA THR A 106 -28.23 17.19 1.36
C THR A 106 -27.04 18.16 1.35
N ALA A 107 -25.82 17.65 1.20
CA ALA A 107 -24.62 18.46 0.99
C ALA A 107 -24.28 18.47 -0.50
N THR A 108 -24.42 19.64 -1.13
CA THR A 108 -24.07 19.89 -2.54
C THR A 108 -22.61 20.34 -2.62
N CYS A 109 -21.81 19.74 -3.50
CA CYS A 109 -20.46 20.20 -3.81
C CYS A 109 -20.55 21.47 -4.68
N LYS A 110 -20.34 22.64 -4.10
CA LYS A 110 -20.04 23.87 -4.86
C LYS A 110 -18.81 24.54 -4.25
N SER A 111 -17.90 24.91 -5.16
CA SER A 111 -16.75 25.77 -4.95
C SER A 111 -17.10 26.97 -4.06
N LEU A 112 -16.49 27.03 -2.88
CA LEU A 112 -16.55 28.17 -1.98
C LEU A 112 -15.70 29.31 -2.55
N GLU A 113 -16.33 30.22 -3.30
CA GLU A 113 -15.86 31.59 -3.37
C GLU A 113 -16.15 32.25 -2.02
N VAL A 114 -15.12 32.34 -1.19
CA VAL A 114 -15.17 33.05 0.10
C VAL A 114 -15.00 34.54 -0.19
N SER A 115 -16.13 35.26 -0.27
CA SER A 115 -16.13 36.71 -0.17
C SER A 115 -16.30 37.14 1.29
N GLY A 116 -15.30 37.87 1.81
CA GLY A 116 -15.53 38.94 2.79
C GLY A 116 -15.47 38.62 4.29
N ARG A 117 -14.24 38.52 4.83
CA ARG A 117 -13.70 39.14 6.07
C ARG A 117 -12.77 38.17 6.81
N SER A 118 -11.47 38.44 6.73
CA SER A 118 -10.47 37.82 7.59
C SER A 118 -10.73 38.16 9.06
N PRO A 119 -10.90 37.17 9.95
CA PRO A 119 -10.51 37.36 11.34
C PRO A 119 -8.98 37.23 11.39
N ASN A 120 -8.35 38.13 12.15
CA ASN A 120 -6.92 38.21 12.39
C ASN A 120 -6.27 36.83 12.59
N LYS A 121 -5.09 36.64 12.00
CA LYS A 121 -4.11 35.60 12.35
C LYS A 121 -3.71 35.78 13.83
N ALA A 122 -4.56 35.33 14.74
CA ALA A 122 -4.12 34.96 16.07
C ALA A 122 -3.36 33.64 15.92
N GLU A 123 -2.12 33.62 16.40
CA GLU A 123 -1.27 32.44 16.45
C GLU A 123 -2.07 31.27 17.05
N MET A 124 -2.41 30.27 16.22
CA MET A 124 -2.84 28.97 16.74
C MET A 124 -1.67 28.40 17.52
N LYS A 125 -1.64 28.62 18.84
CA LYS A 125 -0.90 27.76 19.76
C LYS A 125 -1.24 26.32 19.37
N ASN A 126 -0.21 25.52 19.09
CA ASN A 126 -0.34 24.08 18.83
C ASN A 126 -0.93 23.42 20.08
N VAL A 127 -2.25 23.45 20.22
CA VAL A 127 -2.97 22.61 21.18
C VAL A 127 -2.79 21.19 20.65
N ARG A 128 -2.08 20.38 21.41
CA ARG A 128 -1.90 18.96 21.11
C ARG A 128 -3.27 18.30 21.12
N ARG A 129 -3.52 17.45 20.12
CA ARG A 129 -4.80 16.75 19.96
C ARG A 129 -4.88 15.59 20.93
N HIS A 130 -6.04 15.35 21.49
CA HIS A 130 -6.28 14.26 22.42
C HIS A 130 -6.97 13.09 21.70
N ILE A 131 -6.17 12.11 21.27
CA ILE A 131 -6.65 11.04 20.37
C ILE A 131 -6.20 9.67 20.92
N PRO A 132 -6.99 9.06 21.83
CA PRO A 132 -6.68 7.77 22.43
C PRO A 132 -6.44 6.66 21.42
N SER A 133 -7.16 6.68 20.28
CA SER A 133 -6.98 5.69 19.21
C SER A 133 -5.58 5.69 18.61
N ALA A 134 -4.87 6.83 18.62
CA ALA A 134 -3.49 6.91 18.14
C ALA A 134 -2.54 6.11 19.04
N SER A 135 -2.65 6.24 20.37
CA SER A 135 -1.85 5.46 21.33
C SER A 135 -2.10 3.95 21.19
N THR A 136 -3.37 3.54 21.07
CA THR A 136 -3.75 2.13 20.90
C THR A 136 -3.23 1.55 19.58
N ALA A 137 -3.31 2.32 18.48
CA ALA A 137 -2.78 1.91 17.18
C ALA A 137 -1.26 1.73 17.17
N LEU A 138 -0.54 2.58 17.91
CA LEU A 138 0.92 2.45 18.09
C LEU A 138 1.27 1.21 18.91
N LEU A 139 0.56 0.97 20.02
CA LEU A 139 0.78 -0.22 20.84
C LEU A 139 0.52 -1.50 20.05
N LEU A 140 -0.61 -1.58 19.33
CA LEU A 140 -0.93 -2.72 18.48
C LEU A 140 0.11 -2.91 17.37
N GLY A 141 0.54 -1.82 16.72
CA GLY A 141 1.57 -1.86 15.68
C GLY A 141 2.91 -2.39 16.20
N ALA A 142 3.32 -1.97 17.41
CA ALA A 142 4.53 -2.46 18.06
C ALA A 142 4.43 -3.97 18.40
N ILE A 143 3.33 -4.40 19.03
CA ILE A 143 3.12 -5.80 19.41
C ILE A 143 3.08 -6.69 18.17
N LEU A 144 2.26 -6.35 17.17
CA LEU A 144 2.17 -7.11 15.93
C LEU A 144 3.51 -7.14 15.20
N GLY A 145 4.28 -6.06 15.27
CA GLY A 145 5.58 -5.97 14.60
C GLY A 145 6.63 -6.86 15.26
N LEU A 146 6.66 -6.90 16.59
CA LEU A 146 7.51 -7.80 17.35
C LEU A 146 7.11 -9.27 17.14
N LEU A 147 5.81 -9.57 17.17
CA LEU A 147 5.29 -10.91 16.88
C LEU A 147 5.65 -11.35 15.46
N LEU A 148 5.49 -10.48 14.46
CA LEU A 148 5.85 -10.76 13.08
C LEU A 148 7.36 -10.98 12.92
N THR A 149 8.18 -10.18 13.61
CA THR A 149 9.65 -10.36 13.65
C THR A 149 9.99 -11.74 14.17
N LEU A 150 9.49 -12.09 15.37
CA LEU A 150 9.77 -13.37 16.00
C LEU A 150 9.29 -14.54 15.12
N PHE A 151 8.08 -14.43 14.56
CA PHE A 151 7.49 -15.42 13.68
C PHE A 151 8.34 -15.66 12.43
N LEU A 152 8.80 -14.60 11.76
CA LEU A 152 9.64 -14.71 10.56
C LEU A 152 11.04 -15.24 10.86
N ILE A 153 11.66 -14.86 11.99
CA ILE A 153 12.98 -15.36 12.38
C ILE A 153 12.92 -16.86 12.70
N LEU A 154 11.97 -17.27 13.54
CA LEU A 154 11.86 -18.67 13.99
C LEU A 154 11.48 -19.61 12.84
N LEU A 155 10.62 -19.15 11.93
CA LEU A 155 10.11 -19.97 10.82
C LEU A 155 10.79 -19.67 9.47
N ALA A 156 11.88 -18.90 9.45
CA ALA A 156 12.57 -18.49 8.22
C ALA A 156 12.88 -19.69 7.31
N LYS A 157 13.53 -20.73 7.85
CA LYS A 157 13.90 -21.93 7.09
C LYS A 157 12.67 -22.68 6.55
N THR A 158 11.61 -22.75 7.35
CA THR A 158 10.36 -23.42 6.95
C THR A 158 9.67 -22.68 5.81
N PHE A 159 9.57 -21.35 5.89
CA PHE A 159 8.98 -20.54 4.82
C PHE A 159 9.80 -20.58 3.53
N LEU A 160 11.12 -20.53 3.63
CA LEU A 160 12.02 -20.72 2.48
C LEU A 160 11.83 -22.10 1.85
N GLY A 161 11.64 -23.14 2.67
CA GLY A 161 11.29 -24.49 2.20
C GLY A 161 9.97 -24.52 1.42
N PHE A 162 8.92 -23.86 1.89
CA PHE A 162 7.64 -23.76 1.17
C PHE A 162 7.74 -22.98 -0.15
N MET A 163 8.60 -21.96 -0.19
CA MET A 163 8.96 -21.27 -1.43
C MET A 163 9.75 -22.15 -2.42
N GLY A 164 10.17 -23.35 -2.01
CA GLY A 164 10.90 -24.29 -2.87
C GLY A 164 12.41 -24.17 -2.81
N VAL A 165 12.94 -23.39 -1.85
CA VAL A 165 14.38 -23.31 -1.59
C VAL A 165 14.82 -24.53 -0.78
N LYS A 166 15.33 -25.56 -1.48
CA LYS A 166 15.79 -26.83 -0.88
C LYS A 166 17.06 -26.65 -0.04
N SER A 167 17.32 -27.58 0.88
CA SER A 167 18.50 -27.56 1.78
C SER A 167 19.87 -27.51 1.07
N GLY A 168 19.99 -28.05 -0.14
CA GLY A 168 21.21 -27.99 -0.95
C GLY A 168 21.27 -26.81 -1.92
N SER A 169 20.28 -25.92 -1.91
CA SER A 169 20.26 -24.77 -2.81
C SER A 169 21.27 -23.71 -2.37
N PRO A 170 22.05 -23.12 -3.30
CA PRO A 170 22.94 -22.01 -2.97
C PRO A 170 22.18 -20.77 -2.48
N MET A 171 20.86 -20.68 -2.74
CA MET A 171 20.03 -19.57 -2.29
C MET A 171 19.68 -19.61 -0.80
N LEU A 172 19.74 -20.79 -0.14
CA LEU A 172 19.17 -20.95 1.20
C LEU A 172 19.87 -20.07 2.24
N ALA A 173 21.20 -20.13 2.29
CA ALA A 173 21.99 -19.36 3.25
C ALA A 173 21.81 -17.83 3.09
N PRO A 174 21.97 -17.24 1.89
CA PRO A 174 21.74 -15.80 1.70
C PRO A 174 20.27 -15.42 1.94
N ALA A 175 19.30 -16.23 1.54
CA ALA A 175 17.88 -15.92 1.72
C ALA A 175 17.49 -15.92 3.20
N GLN A 176 18.01 -16.88 3.98
CA GLN A 176 17.77 -16.95 5.41
C GLN A 176 18.41 -15.75 6.13
N LYS A 177 19.68 -15.42 5.82
CA LYS A 177 20.34 -14.24 6.40
C LYS A 177 19.57 -12.96 6.09
N TYR A 178 19.17 -12.76 4.83
CA TYR A 178 18.39 -11.60 4.44
C TYR A 178 17.06 -11.53 5.18
N LEU A 179 16.27 -12.62 5.16
CA LEU A 179 14.95 -12.66 5.79
C LEU A 179 15.03 -12.39 7.30
N THR A 180 15.98 -13.00 7.99
CA THR A 180 16.18 -12.79 9.43
C THR A 180 16.53 -11.34 9.73
N ILE A 181 17.49 -10.74 9.02
CA ILE A 181 17.86 -9.34 9.25
C ILE A 181 16.71 -8.41 8.87
N ARG A 182 16.11 -8.59 7.69
CA ARG A 182 15.01 -7.78 7.17
C ARG A 182 13.78 -7.80 8.08
N SER A 183 13.54 -8.93 8.76
CA SER A 183 12.44 -9.07 9.72
C SER A 183 12.58 -8.16 10.94
N LEU A 184 13.80 -7.79 11.34
CA LEU A 184 14.03 -6.82 12.42
C LEU A 184 13.46 -5.43 12.10
N GLY A 185 13.20 -5.13 10.83
CA GLY A 185 12.52 -3.90 10.41
C GLY A 185 11.00 -3.96 10.50
N ALA A 186 10.39 -5.13 10.75
CA ALA A 186 8.94 -5.28 10.84
C ALA A 186 8.27 -4.37 11.91
N PRO A 187 8.84 -4.17 13.11
CA PRO A 187 8.27 -3.27 14.12
C PRO A 187 8.23 -1.83 13.61
N ALA A 188 9.31 -1.36 12.99
CA ALA A 188 9.38 -0.02 12.41
C ALA A 188 8.37 0.16 11.26
N VAL A 189 8.22 -0.85 10.39
CA VAL A 189 7.25 -0.84 9.29
C VAL A 189 5.82 -0.71 9.81
N LEU A 190 5.41 -1.57 10.76
CA LEU A 190 4.03 -1.53 11.29
C LEU A 190 3.76 -0.26 12.09
N LEU A 191 4.70 0.21 12.91
CA LEU A 191 4.59 1.48 13.61
C LEU A 191 4.47 2.65 12.64
N SER A 192 5.31 2.70 11.61
CA SER A 192 5.25 3.73 10.58
C SER A 192 3.90 3.73 9.89
N LEU A 193 3.35 2.55 9.55
CA LEU A 193 2.05 2.44 8.91
C LEU A 193 0.89 2.86 9.82
N SER A 194 0.93 2.53 11.13
CA SER A 194 0.00 3.09 12.11
C SER A 194 0.05 4.61 12.11
N MET A 195 1.25 5.20 12.24
CA MET A 195 1.43 6.65 12.25
C MET A 195 0.95 7.32 10.96
N GLN A 196 1.22 6.71 9.81
CA GLN A 196 0.70 7.18 8.52
C GLN A 196 -0.83 7.11 8.47
N GLY A 197 -1.47 6.12 9.11
CA GLY A 197 -2.91 6.08 9.29
C GLY A 197 -3.41 7.25 10.15
N VAL A 198 -2.72 7.56 11.24
CA VAL A 198 -3.03 8.69 12.12
C VAL A 198 -2.93 10.03 11.36
N PHE A 199 -1.80 10.29 10.68
CA PHE A 199 -1.60 11.50 9.89
C PHE A 199 -2.62 11.65 8.75
N ARG A 200 -2.97 10.54 8.07
CA ARG A 200 -4.05 10.55 7.07
C ARG A 200 -5.41 10.87 7.68
N GLY A 201 -5.70 10.37 8.89
CA GLY A 201 -6.88 10.76 9.66
C GLY A 201 -6.94 12.27 9.91
N PHE A 202 -5.77 12.91 10.12
CA PHE A 202 -5.64 14.37 10.24
C PHE A 202 -5.69 15.12 8.91
N LYS A 203 -5.81 14.41 7.78
CA LYS A 203 -5.65 14.94 6.42
C LYS A 203 -4.26 15.51 6.13
N ASP A 204 -3.24 15.11 6.89
CA ASP A 204 -1.83 15.41 6.61
C ASP A 204 -1.20 14.26 5.81
N THR A 205 -1.17 14.40 4.50
CA THR A 205 -0.52 13.44 3.60
C THR A 205 0.92 13.79 3.28
N LYS A 206 1.38 15.00 3.63
CA LYS A 206 2.72 15.49 3.30
C LYS A 206 3.76 14.97 4.28
N THR A 207 3.44 14.93 5.57
CA THR A 207 4.35 14.42 6.61
C THR A 207 4.76 12.96 6.36
N PRO A 208 3.83 12.02 6.10
CA PRO A 208 4.14 10.67 5.62
C PRO A 208 5.08 10.64 4.41
N LEU A 209 4.75 11.39 3.36
CA LEU A 209 5.49 11.38 2.11
C LEU A 209 6.95 11.82 2.28
N TYR A 210 7.19 12.91 3.01
CA TYR A 210 8.56 13.40 3.25
C TYR A 210 9.36 12.45 4.14
N ALA A 211 8.73 11.78 5.11
CA ALA A 211 9.39 10.80 5.94
C ALA A 211 9.83 9.59 5.11
N THR A 212 8.94 9.04 4.27
CA THR A 212 9.24 7.93 3.36
C THR A 212 10.34 8.31 2.38
N ALA A 213 10.25 9.47 1.71
CA ALA A 213 11.27 9.93 0.78
C ALA A 213 12.66 10.07 1.45
N ALA A 214 12.72 10.56 2.69
CA ALA A 214 13.97 10.63 3.46
C ALA A 214 14.52 9.24 3.80
N GLY A 215 13.63 8.29 4.14
CA GLY A 215 13.98 6.90 4.36
C GLY A 215 14.52 6.22 3.10
N ASP A 216 13.83 6.34 1.98
CA ASP A 216 14.23 5.74 0.71
C ASP A 216 15.55 6.30 0.20
N LEU A 217 15.75 7.62 0.31
CA LEU A 217 17.03 8.25 -0.02
C LEU A 217 18.15 7.72 0.88
N THR A 218 17.86 7.55 2.17
CA THR A 218 18.82 6.94 3.11
C THR A 218 19.12 5.51 2.71
N ASN A 219 18.13 4.72 2.27
CA ASN A 219 18.33 3.36 1.81
C ASN A 219 19.25 3.30 0.60
N ILE A 220 18.99 4.14 -0.41
CA ILE A 220 19.79 4.24 -1.64
C ILE A 220 21.24 4.61 -1.34
N ILE A 221 21.48 5.46 -0.33
CA ILE A 221 22.83 5.86 0.09
C ILE A 221 23.52 4.74 0.88
N LEU A 222 22.80 4.10 1.79
CA LEU A 222 23.35 3.06 2.69
C LEU A 222 23.63 1.74 1.96
N ASP A 223 22.85 1.41 0.92
CA ASP A 223 23.02 0.19 0.14
C ASP A 223 24.45 0.00 -0.40
N PRO A 224 25.01 0.90 -1.24
CA PRO A 224 26.37 0.71 -1.76
C PRO A 224 27.44 0.72 -0.66
N ILE A 225 27.20 1.44 0.45
CA ILE A 225 28.11 1.46 1.60
C ILE A 225 28.16 0.09 2.27
N PHE A 226 27.00 -0.48 2.64
CA PHE A 226 26.97 -1.78 3.32
C PHE A 226 27.27 -2.94 2.38
N ILE A 227 26.77 -2.89 1.15
CA ILE A 227 26.93 -3.98 0.17
C ILE A 227 28.37 -4.06 -0.31
N PHE A 228 28.95 -2.95 -0.81
CA PHE A 228 30.25 -2.97 -1.50
C PHE A 228 31.41 -2.49 -0.64
N ILE A 229 31.27 -1.39 0.11
CA ILE A 229 32.37 -0.81 0.89
C ILE A 229 32.66 -1.68 2.12
N LEU A 230 31.64 -2.01 2.89
CA LEU A 230 31.74 -2.88 4.08
C LEU A 230 31.68 -4.37 3.74
N ARG A 231 31.50 -4.71 2.45
CA ARG A 231 31.50 -6.09 1.92
C ARG A 231 30.53 -7.03 2.65
N MET A 232 29.38 -6.51 3.09
CA MET A 232 28.37 -7.31 3.80
C MET A 232 27.41 -8.04 2.84
N GLY A 233 27.53 -7.78 1.53
CA GLY A 233 26.71 -8.40 0.49
C GLY A 233 25.21 -8.25 0.77
N VAL A 234 24.48 -9.35 0.64
CA VAL A 234 23.02 -9.41 0.86
C VAL A 234 22.60 -8.97 2.28
N SER A 235 23.40 -9.30 3.29
CA SER A 235 23.12 -8.84 4.66
C SER A 235 23.20 -7.31 4.78
N GLY A 236 24.09 -6.69 4.00
CA GLY A 236 24.24 -5.23 3.94
C GLY A 236 22.98 -4.53 3.44
N ALA A 237 22.40 -5.04 2.34
CA ALA A 237 21.12 -4.55 1.80
C ALA A 237 19.98 -4.65 2.83
N ALA A 238 19.90 -5.78 3.56
CA ALA A 238 18.89 -5.94 4.61
C ALA A 238 19.07 -4.92 5.75
N ILE A 239 20.31 -4.65 6.19
CA ILE A 239 20.60 -3.67 7.24
C ILE A 239 20.26 -2.25 6.79
N ALA A 240 20.66 -1.87 5.58
CA ALA A 240 20.36 -0.56 5.00
C ALA A 240 18.85 -0.31 5.00
N HIS A 241 18.07 -1.30 4.58
CA HIS A 241 16.62 -1.21 4.59
C HIS A 241 16.05 -1.13 6.01
N VAL A 242 16.54 -1.94 6.96
CA VAL A 242 16.08 -1.87 8.37
C VAL A 242 16.35 -0.49 8.97
N LEU A 243 17.55 0.05 8.82
CA LEU A 243 17.92 1.38 9.32
C LEU A 243 17.03 2.47 8.72
N SER A 244 16.76 2.39 7.42
CA SER A 244 15.89 3.33 6.70
C SER A 244 14.45 3.28 7.23
N GLN A 245 13.91 2.09 7.51
CA GLN A 245 12.58 1.95 8.12
C GLN A 245 12.52 2.51 9.54
N TYR A 246 13.57 2.34 10.34
CA TYR A 246 13.64 2.97 11.66
C TYR A 246 13.76 4.49 11.59
N LEU A 247 14.45 5.04 10.58
CA LEU A 247 14.49 6.47 10.34
C LEU A 247 13.10 7.03 10.00
N ILE A 248 12.36 6.38 9.10
CA ILE A 248 10.97 6.75 8.78
C ILE A 248 10.12 6.75 10.06
N CYS A 249 10.21 5.67 10.84
CA CYS A 249 9.49 5.52 12.10
C CYS A 249 9.82 6.66 13.08
N LEU A 250 11.11 7.00 13.22
CA LEU A 250 11.57 8.07 14.11
C LEU A 250 11.03 9.44 13.68
N ILE A 251 11.14 9.78 12.39
CA ILE A 251 10.64 11.06 11.85
C ILE A 251 9.14 11.19 12.12
N LEU A 252 8.37 10.14 11.83
CA LEU A 252 6.93 10.12 12.05
C LEU A 252 6.58 10.24 13.55
N LEU A 253 7.30 9.54 14.43
CA LEU A 253 7.04 9.56 15.87
C LEU A 253 7.34 10.93 16.47
N VAL A 254 8.45 11.57 16.08
CA VAL A 254 8.81 12.93 16.52
C VAL A 254 7.78 13.95 16.02
N LYS A 255 7.26 13.79 14.80
CA LYS A 255 6.21 14.67 14.28
C LYS A 255 4.87 14.43 14.97
N LEU A 256 4.56 13.18 15.29
CA LEU A 256 3.30 12.80 15.93
C LEU A 256 3.23 13.29 17.38
N THR A 257 4.29 13.09 18.17
CA THR A 257 4.38 13.56 19.56
C THR A 257 4.30 15.08 19.71
N LYS A 258 4.59 15.84 18.63
CA LYS A 258 4.39 17.29 18.59
C LYS A 258 2.94 17.70 18.30
N GLN A 259 2.15 16.83 17.68
CA GLN A 259 0.77 17.10 17.26
C GLN A 259 -0.28 16.45 18.18
N VAL A 260 0.07 15.36 18.86
CA VAL A 260 -0.85 14.53 19.65
C VAL A 260 -0.27 14.25 21.03
N ASP A 261 -1.09 14.38 22.07
CA ASP A 261 -0.73 13.89 23.40
C ASP A 261 -0.95 12.38 23.47
N LEU A 262 0.15 11.64 23.52
CA LEU A 262 0.13 10.18 23.67
C LEU A 262 -0.25 9.83 25.12
N LEU A 263 -1.46 9.33 25.29
CA LEU A 263 -1.97 8.86 26.58
C LEU A 263 -1.59 7.40 26.86
N PRO A 264 -1.62 6.96 28.13
CA PRO A 264 -1.51 5.55 28.46
C PRO A 264 -2.62 4.77 27.72
N PRO A 265 -2.26 3.71 26.97
CA PRO A 265 -3.22 2.97 26.17
C PRO A 265 -4.23 2.25 27.06
N SER A 266 -5.51 2.54 26.88
CA SER A 266 -6.62 1.82 27.54
C SER A 266 -7.01 0.63 26.67
N VAL A 267 -6.77 -0.58 27.17
CA VAL A 267 -7.16 -1.85 26.53
C VAL A 267 -8.69 -2.01 26.41
N LYS A 268 -9.49 -1.18 27.12
CA LYS A 268 -10.95 -1.25 27.10
C LYS A 268 -11.60 -0.56 25.89
N ASP A 269 -10.86 0.29 25.17
CA ASP A 269 -11.35 1.00 23.98
C ASP A 269 -11.08 0.26 22.67
N LEU A 270 -10.48 -0.95 22.76
CA LEU A 270 -10.28 -1.85 21.62
C LEU A 270 -11.64 -2.37 21.14
N GLN A 271 -12.25 -1.67 20.18
CA GLN A 271 -13.43 -2.14 19.44
C GLN A 271 -13.05 -3.27 18.44
N PHE A 272 -12.44 -4.34 18.95
CA PHE A 272 -11.94 -5.51 18.22
C PHE A 272 -13.06 -6.24 17.43
N SER A 273 -14.31 -6.07 17.85
CA SER A 273 -15.48 -6.60 17.14
C SER A 273 -15.78 -5.81 15.85
N LYS A 274 -15.67 -4.47 15.87
CA LYS A 274 -15.76 -3.65 14.65
C LYS A 274 -14.53 -3.84 13.75
N PHE A 275 -13.36 -4.12 14.35
CA PHE A 275 -12.10 -4.44 13.67
C PHE A 275 -12.24 -5.66 12.73
N LEU A 276 -12.86 -6.75 13.19
CA LEU A 276 -13.03 -7.96 12.39
C LEU A 276 -14.10 -7.83 11.29
N LYS A 277 -15.23 -7.16 11.58
CA LYS A 277 -16.43 -7.26 10.75
C LYS A 277 -16.31 -6.60 9.37
N ASN A 278 -15.65 -5.43 9.28
CA ASN A 278 -15.47 -4.71 8.00
C ASN A 278 -14.08 -4.93 7.38
N GLY A 279 -13.07 -5.24 8.19
CA GLY A 279 -11.71 -5.49 7.72
C GLY A 279 -11.54 -6.82 6.99
N PHE A 280 -12.36 -7.83 7.30
CA PHE A 280 -12.17 -9.19 6.78
C PHE A 280 -12.35 -9.31 5.26
N LEU A 281 -13.36 -8.65 4.67
CA LEU A 281 -13.60 -8.72 3.22
C LEU A 281 -12.45 -8.11 2.42
N LEU A 282 -11.97 -6.94 2.85
CA LEU A 282 -10.85 -6.28 2.20
C LEU A 282 -9.52 -6.99 2.49
N LEU A 283 -9.35 -7.58 3.67
CA LEU A 283 -8.21 -8.45 3.98
C LEU A 283 -8.20 -9.68 3.05
N ALA A 284 -9.34 -10.34 2.88
CA ALA A 284 -9.49 -11.48 1.97
C ALA A 284 -9.12 -11.08 0.53
N ARG A 285 -9.60 -9.91 0.07
CA ARG A 285 -9.22 -9.33 -1.22
C ARG A 285 -7.71 -9.15 -1.36
N VAL A 286 -7.06 -8.53 -0.36
CA VAL A 286 -5.61 -8.27 -0.37
C VAL A 286 -4.83 -9.57 -0.37
N ILE A 287 -5.18 -10.54 0.47
CA ILE A 287 -4.52 -11.85 0.51
C ILE A 287 -4.68 -12.58 -0.81
N ALA A 288 -5.89 -12.58 -1.40
CA ALA A 288 -6.17 -13.19 -2.69
C ALA A 288 -5.30 -12.56 -3.80
N ALA A 289 -5.21 -11.23 -3.84
CA ALA A 289 -4.38 -10.53 -4.81
C ALA A 289 -2.88 -10.89 -4.68
N THR A 290 -2.39 -11.07 -3.46
CA THR A 290 -0.95 -11.21 -3.23
C THR A 290 -0.49 -12.65 -3.27
N ILE A 291 -1.34 -13.61 -2.90
CA ILE A 291 -0.97 -15.02 -2.91
C ILE A 291 -0.62 -15.50 -4.33
N CYS A 292 -1.25 -14.95 -5.37
CA CYS A 292 -0.93 -15.27 -6.76
C CYS A 292 0.52 -14.89 -7.11
N VAL A 293 0.93 -13.68 -6.75
CA VAL A 293 2.30 -13.19 -6.98
C VAL A 293 3.32 -13.95 -6.13
N THR A 294 3.00 -14.21 -4.86
CA THR A 294 3.84 -14.99 -3.95
C THR A 294 4.01 -16.43 -4.44
N LEU A 295 2.96 -17.05 -4.98
CA LEU A 295 3.01 -18.38 -5.57
C LEU A 295 3.82 -18.39 -6.86
N ALA A 296 3.69 -17.36 -7.72
CA ALA A 296 4.53 -17.21 -8.91
C ALA A 296 6.02 -17.11 -8.53
N ALA A 297 6.37 -16.34 -7.50
CA ALA A 297 7.73 -16.29 -6.95
C ALA A 297 8.21 -17.65 -6.43
N SER A 298 7.36 -18.40 -5.72
CA SER A 298 7.65 -19.78 -5.31
C SER A 298 7.93 -20.70 -6.51
N MET A 299 7.12 -20.62 -7.55
CA MET A 299 7.33 -21.43 -8.76
C MET A 299 8.63 -21.04 -9.47
N ALA A 300 8.96 -19.75 -9.55
CA ALA A 300 10.21 -19.29 -10.13
C ALA A 300 11.43 -19.75 -9.30
N ALA A 301 11.34 -19.68 -7.97
CA ALA A 301 12.38 -20.18 -7.06
C ALA A 301 12.65 -21.68 -7.22
N ARG A 302 11.61 -22.47 -7.50
CA ARG A 302 11.73 -23.92 -7.76
C ARG A 302 12.45 -24.26 -9.06
N LEU A 303 12.47 -23.35 -10.04
CA LEU A 303 13.23 -23.52 -11.29
C LEU A 303 14.73 -23.29 -11.10
N GLY A 304 15.14 -22.63 -10.02
CA GLY A 304 16.54 -22.39 -9.66
C GLY A 304 16.91 -20.91 -9.54
N PRO A 305 18.18 -20.60 -9.25
CA PRO A 305 18.63 -19.24 -8.99
C PRO A 305 18.50 -18.31 -10.20
N THR A 306 18.93 -18.75 -11.40
CA THR A 306 18.91 -17.90 -12.59
C THR A 306 17.49 -17.50 -13.02
N PRO A 307 16.51 -18.42 -13.14
CA PRO A 307 15.13 -18.02 -13.48
C PRO A 307 14.49 -17.16 -12.38
N MET A 308 14.76 -17.43 -11.11
CA MET A 308 14.24 -16.63 -10.00
C MET A 308 14.83 -15.22 -9.96
N ALA A 309 16.12 -15.06 -10.26
CA ALA A 309 16.76 -13.74 -10.35
C ALA A 309 16.14 -12.89 -11.46
N ALA A 310 15.97 -13.48 -12.65
CA ALA A 310 15.30 -12.82 -13.77
C ALA A 310 13.84 -12.50 -13.44
N PHE A 311 13.12 -13.44 -12.80
CA PHE A 311 11.75 -13.23 -12.36
C PHE A 311 11.65 -12.06 -11.38
N GLN A 312 12.56 -11.96 -10.41
CA GLN A 312 12.56 -10.87 -9.42
C GLN A 312 12.76 -9.50 -10.08
N ILE A 313 13.72 -9.37 -10.99
CA ILE A 313 13.96 -8.10 -11.72
C ILE A 313 12.74 -7.74 -12.55
N CYS A 314 12.24 -8.68 -13.36
CA CYS A 314 11.07 -8.47 -14.19
C CYS A 314 9.82 -8.13 -13.36
N LEU A 315 9.59 -8.81 -12.24
CA LEU A 315 8.46 -8.56 -11.34
C LEU A 315 8.56 -7.18 -10.69
N GLN A 316 9.78 -6.77 -10.29
CA GLN A 316 10.00 -5.45 -9.69
C GLN A 316 9.71 -4.33 -10.71
N VAL A 317 10.20 -4.46 -11.94
CA VAL A 317 9.90 -3.51 -13.02
C VAL A 317 8.42 -3.50 -13.34
N TRP A 318 7.81 -4.69 -13.45
CA TRP A 318 6.38 -4.86 -13.73
C TRP A 318 5.49 -4.21 -12.67
N MET A 319 5.80 -4.39 -11.38
CA MET A 319 5.05 -3.76 -10.28
C MET A 319 5.27 -2.23 -10.27
N THR A 320 6.51 -1.79 -10.44
CA THR A 320 6.87 -0.36 -10.39
C THR A 320 6.18 0.43 -11.49
N SER A 321 6.20 -0.06 -12.73
CA SER A 321 5.50 0.59 -13.83
C SER A 321 3.99 0.58 -13.63
N SER A 322 3.44 -0.50 -13.10
CA SER A 322 2.00 -0.63 -12.88
C SER A 322 1.47 0.32 -11.80
N LEU A 323 2.27 0.65 -10.77
CA LEU A 323 1.88 1.58 -9.71
C LEU A 323 1.70 3.02 -10.22
N LEU A 324 2.28 3.39 -11.37
CA LEU A 324 2.00 4.69 -12.00
C LEU A 324 0.52 4.82 -12.41
N ALA A 325 -0.13 3.71 -12.77
CA ALA A 325 -1.55 3.68 -13.09
C ALA A 325 -2.45 3.88 -11.86
N ASP A 326 -1.92 3.63 -10.66
CA ASP A 326 -2.66 3.81 -9.40
C ASP A 326 -2.96 5.29 -9.13
N GLY A 327 -2.09 6.21 -9.59
CA GLY A 327 -2.40 7.64 -9.55
C GLY A 327 -3.66 8.01 -10.35
N LEU A 328 -3.85 7.36 -11.51
CA LEU A 328 -5.06 7.52 -12.31
C LEU A 328 -6.28 6.86 -11.65
N ALA A 329 -6.09 5.72 -11.00
CA ALA A 329 -7.12 5.05 -10.20
C ALA A 329 -7.61 5.95 -9.04
N VAL A 330 -6.71 6.62 -8.32
CA VAL A 330 -7.03 7.58 -7.25
C VAL A 330 -7.84 8.76 -7.80
N ALA A 331 -7.47 9.29 -8.96
CA ALA A 331 -8.22 10.36 -9.61
C ALA A 331 -9.64 9.91 -10.00
N GLY A 332 -9.76 8.71 -10.59
CA GLY A 332 -11.05 8.10 -10.90
C GLY A 332 -11.92 7.89 -9.67
N GLN A 333 -11.36 7.34 -8.60
CA GLN A 333 -12.03 7.14 -7.32
C GLN A 333 -12.61 8.46 -6.78
N ALA A 334 -11.83 9.53 -6.77
CA ALA A 334 -12.25 10.83 -6.24
C ALA A 334 -13.41 11.43 -7.06
N ILE A 335 -13.28 11.45 -8.39
CA ILE A 335 -14.29 12.05 -9.27
C ILE A 335 -15.59 11.23 -9.25
N LEU A 336 -15.50 9.89 -9.28
CA LEU A 336 -16.69 9.04 -9.22
C LEU A 336 -17.40 9.16 -7.87
N ALA A 337 -16.67 9.18 -6.75
CA ALA A 337 -17.25 9.36 -5.43
C ALA A 337 -18.07 10.67 -5.34
N CYS A 338 -17.53 11.77 -5.90
CA CYS A 338 -18.27 13.03 -6.00
C CYS A 338 -19.51 12.93 -6.90
N ALA A 339 -19.38 12.34 -8.09
CA ALA A 339 -20.50 12.19 -9.02
C ALA A 339 -21.63 11.33 -8.45
N PHE A 340 -21.31 10.23 -7.75
CA PHE A 340 -22.30 9.41 -7.05
C PHE A 340 -22.97 10.14 -5.88
N ALA A 341 -22.20 10.93 -5.11
CA ALA A 341 -22.76 11.76 -4.03
C ALA A 341 -23.72 12.84 -4.57
N GLU A 342 -23.43 13.41 -5.74
CA GLU A 342 -24.27 14.36 -6.46
C GLU A 342 -25.47 13.70 -7.17
N LYS A 343 -25.52 12.35 -7.21
CA LYS A 343 -26.48 11.54 -8.00
C LYS A 343 -26.42 11.85 -9.51
N ASP A 344 -25.28 12.35 -9.99
CA ASP A 344 -25.04 12.62 -11.40
C ASP A 344 -24.40 11.38 -12.05
N TYR A 345 -25.26 10.45 -12.47
CA TYR A 345 -24.83 9.21 -13.11
C TYR A 345 -24.21 9.44 -14.48
N GLN A 346 -24.61 10.49 -15.21
CA GLN A 346 -24.01 10.80 -16.51
C GLN A 346 -22.55 11.23 -16.35
N LYS A 347 -22.27 12.09 -15.36
CA LYS A 347 -20.92 12.49 -14.99
C LYS A 347 -20.10 11.30 -14.49
N ALA A 348 -20.68 10.39 -13.70
CA ALA A 348 -20.01 9.18 -13.23
C ALA A 348 -19.58 8.27 -14.40
N THR A 349 -20.48 7.98 -15.33
CA THR A 349 -20.19 7.15 -16.52
C THR A 349 -19.17 7.81 -17.44
N ALA A 350 -19.31 9.12 -17.70
CA ALA A 350 -18.37 9.87 -18.51
C ALA A 350 -16.98 9.88 -17.88
N ALA A 351 -16.88 10.11 -16.56
CA ALA A 351 -15.62 10.06 -15.83
C ALA A 351 -15.00 8.66 -15.89
N ALA A 352 -15.76 7.60 -15.63
CA ALA A 352 -15.27 6.22 -15.68
C ALA A 352 -14.70 5.88 -17.07
N ALA A 353 -15.44 6.18 -18.14
CA ALA A 353 -15.00 5.95 -19.50
C ALA A 353 -13.72 6.73 -19.84
N ARG A 354 -13.62 7.99 -19.41
CA ARG A 354 -12.43 8.83 -19.67
C ARG A 354 -11.20 8.34 -18.90
N VAL A 355 -11.36 7.95 -17.64
CA VAL A 355 -10.27 7.43 -16.82
C VAL A 355 -9.81 6.07 -17.38
N LEU A 356 -10.72 5.20 -17.82
CA LEU A 356 -10.37 3.93 -18.49
C LEU A 356 -9.63 4.15 -19.82
N GLN A 357 -10.09 5.08 -20.66
CA GLN A 357 -9.39 5.45 -21.90
C GLN A 357 -7.98 5.97 -21.62
N MET A 358 -7.83 6.85 -20.63
CA MET A 358 -6.53 7.35 -20.21
C MET A 358 -5.63 6.24 -19.64
N GLY A 359 -6.21 5.28 -18.92
CA GLY A 359 -5.49 4.12 -18.38
C GLY A 359 -4.97 3.22 -19.50
N PHE A 360 -5.80 2.95 -20.52
CA PHE A 360 -5.36 2.19 -21.68
C PHE A 360 -4.21 2.88 -22.43
N VAL A 361 -4.32 4.20 -22.68
CA VAL A 361 -3.26 4.99 -23.32
C VAL A 361 -1.98 5.02 -22.48
N LEU A 362 -2.10 5.22 -21.17
CA LEU A 362 -0.98 5.15 -20.23
C LEU A 362 -0.31 3.78 -20.30
N GLY A 363 -1.09 2.70 -20.25
CA GLY A 363 -0.58 1.34 -20.31
C GLY A 363 0.11 1.00 -21.64
N LEU A 364 -0.35 1.54 -22.78
CA LEU A 364 0.37 1.44 -24.05
C LEU A 364 1.72 2.19 -24.01
N GLY A 365 1.74 3.39 -23.42
CA GLY A 365 2.98 4.14 -23.20
C GLY A 365 3.96 3.40 -22.29
N LEU A 366 3.46 2.81 -21.20
CA LEU A 366 4.23 1.99 -20.28
C LEU A 366 4.74 0.71 -20.95
N ALA A 367 3.95 0.07 -21.82
CA ALA A 367 4.39 -1.11 -22.57
C ALA A 367 5.62 -0.79 -23.43
N LEU A 368 5.59 0.34 -24.16
CA LEU A 368 6.71 0.79 -24.96
C LEU A 368 7.92 1.15 -24.09
N PHE A 369 7.70 1.95 -23.04
CA PHE A 369 8.76 2.41 -22.14
C PHE A 369 9.46 1.24 -21.45
N VAL A 370 8.70 0.31 -20.87
CA VAL A 370 9.25 -0.86 -20.17
C VAL A 370 9.87 -1.86 -21.14
N GLY A 371 9.25 -2.08 -22.31
CA GLY A 371 9.79 -2.97 -23.34
C GLY A 371 11.16 -2.51 -23.84
N LEU A 372 11.29 -1.24 -24.22
CA LEU A 372 12.57 -0.66 -24.63
C LEU A 372 13.55 -0.56 -23.44
N GLY A 373 13.06 -0.15 -22.27
CA GLY A 373 13.85 0.00 -21.07
C GLY A 373 14.52 -1.30 -20.61
N LEU A 374 13.81 -2.43 -20.63
CA LEU A 374 14.40 -3.72 -20.30
C LEU A 374 15.29 -4.27 -21.41
N GLN A 375 14.90 -4.08 -22.68
CA GLN A 375 15.67 -4.57 -23.82
C GLN A 375 17.07 -3.97 -23.88
N PHE A 376 17.18 -2.66 -23.61
CA PHE A 376 18.46 -1.95 -23.65
C PHE A 376 19.10 -1.73 -22.26
N GLY A 377 18.30 -1.79 -21.19
CA GLY A 377 18.73 -1.43 -19.83
C GLY A 377 18.83 -2.60 -18.84
N SER A 378 18.55 -3.85 -19.24
CA SER A 378 18.67 -5.03 -18.36
C SER A 378 20.08 -5.18 -17.74
N GLY A 379 21.12 -4.72 -18.44
CA GLY A 379 22.51 -4.71 -17.93
C GLY A 379 22.75 -3.79 -16.73
N ILE A 380 21.83 -2.87 -16.42
CA ILE A 380 21.87 -2.04 -15.21
C ILE A 380 21.58 -2.89 -13.97
N PHE A 381 20.76 -3.94 -14.09
CA PHE A 381 20.39 -4.76 -12.96
C PHE A 381 21.41 -5.85 -12.68
N THR A 382 22.01 -6.44 -13.71
CA THR A 382 22.96 -7.55 -13.54
C THR A 382 23.91 -7.66 -14.72
N LYS A 383 25.08 -8.24 -14.47
CA LYS A 383 26.09 -8.56 -15.49
C LYS A 383 26.06 -10.04 -15.93
N ASP A 384 25.21 -10.85 -15.30
CA ASP A 384 25.10 -12.28 -15.61
C ASP A 384 24.32 -12.48 -16.92
N GLN A 385 24.99 -13.05 -17.92
CA GLN A 385 24.43 -13.27 -19.26
C GLN A 385 23.24 -14.24 -19.26
N HIS A 386 23.24 -15.24 -18.39
CA HIS A 386 22.12 -16.18 -18.30
C HIS A 386 20.88 -15.50 -17.70
N VAL A 387 21.07 -14.61 -16.71
CA VAL A 387 19.95 -13.82 -16.16
C VAL A 387 19.42 -12.83 -17.19
N ILE A 388 20.30 -12.12 -17.90
CA ILE A 388 19.90 -11.18 -18.97
C ILE A 388 19.10 -11.91 -20.06
N HIS A 389 19.54 -13.11 -20.47
CA HIS A 389 18.80 -13.92 -21.44
C HIS A 389 17.41 -14.30 -20.94
N MET A 390 17.28 -14.70 -19.67
CA MET A 390 15.99 -15.01 -19.05
C MET A 390 15.10 -13.77 -18.91
N ILE A 391 15.67 -12.59 -18.65
CA ILE A 391 14.94 -11.32 -18.67
C ILE A 391 14.40 -11.07 -20.08
N ALA A 392 15.20 -11.23 -21.12
CA ALA A 392 14.79 -11.03 -22.51
C ALA A 392 13.58 -11.92 -22.89
N ILE A 393 13.53 -13.16 -22.41
CA ILE A 393 12.36 -14.05 -22.58
C ILE A 393 11.12 -13.50 -21.83
N GLY A 394 11.32 -12.84 -20.69
CA GLY A 394 10.25 -12.23 -19.89
C GLY A 394 9.73 -10.89 -20.43
N ILE A 395 10.53 -10.14 -21.19
CA ILE A 395 10.19 -8.79 -21.68
C ILE A 395 8.81 -8.72 -22.36
N PRO A 396 8.47 -9.62 -23.31
CA PRO A 396 7.16 -9.55 -23.98
C PRO A 396 6.00 -9.61 -22.98
N PHE A 397 6.10 -10.43 -21.94
CA PHE A 397 5.06 -10.53 -20.91
C PHE A 397 5.01 -9.28 -20.04
N VAL A 398 6.17 -8.80 -19.58
CA VAL A 398 6.24 -7.61 -18.73
C VAL A 398 5.69 -6.37 -19.45
N ALA A 399 6.07 -6.17 -20.70
CA ALA A 399 5.66 -5.03 -21.52
C ALA A 399 4.22 -5.16 -22.02
N ALA A 400 3.85 -6.28 -22.65
CA ALA A 400 2.52 -6.44 -23.26
C ALA A 400 1.38 -6.51 -22.23
N THR A 401 1.68 -6.80 -20.96
CA THR A 401 0.68 -6.78 -19.89
C THR A 401 0.45 -5.38 -19.30
N GLN A 402 1.27 -4.36 -19.59
CA GLN A 402 1.09 -3.01 -19.03
C GLN A 402 -0.29 -2.37 -19.34
N PRO A 403 -0.86 -2.50 -20.54
CA PRO A 403 -2.23 -2.02 -20.82
C PRO A 403 -3.28 -2.72 -19.96
N ILE A 404 -3.14 -4.03 -19.79
CA ILE A 404 -4.04 -4.86 -18.97
C ILE A 404 -3.91 -4.44 -17.50
N ASN A 405 -2.69 -4.29 -17.01
CA ASN A 405 -2.43 -3.86 -15.64
C ASN A 405 -3.05 -2.49 -15.38
N SER A 406 -2.77 -1.52 -16.25
CA SER A 406 -3.26 -0.15 -16.07
C SER A 406 -4.79 -0.12 -15.99
N LEU A 407 -5.48 -0.89 -16.84
CA LEU A 407 -6.93 -1.05 -16.74
C LEU A 407 -7.36 -1.70 -15.43
N ALA A 408 -6.71 -2.79 -14.99
CA ALA A 408 -7.02 -3.45 -13.72
C ALA A 408 -6.91 -2.49 -12.51
N PHE A 409 -5.86 -1.67 -12.45
CA PHE A 409 -5.70 -0.66 -11.39
C PHE A 409 -6.76 0.44 -11.48
N VAL A 410 -7.06 0.93 -12.69
CA VAL A 410 -8.12 1.93 -12.88
C VAL A 410 -9.49 1.39 -12.46
N PHE A 411 -9.81 0.14 -12.81
CA PHE A 411 -11.05 -0.52 -12.39
C PHE A 411 -11.16 -0.65 -10.88
N ASP A 412 -10.05 -0.91 -10.19
CA ASP A 412 -10.05 -0.88 -8.73
C ASP A 412 -10.44 0.51 -8.21
N GLY A 413 -9.86 1.59 -8.77
CA GLY A 413 -10.24 2.96 -8.41
C GLY A 413 -11.72 3.25 -8.66
N VAL A 414 -12.27 2.77 -9.78
CA VAL A 414 -13.70 2.90 -10.13
C VAL A 414 -14.59 2.18 -9.12
N ASN A 415 -14.29 0.92 -8.81
CA ASN A 415 -15.03 0.12 -7.83
C ASN A 415 -15.00 0.75 -6.42
N PHE A 416 -13.86 1.30 -6.04
CA PHE A 416 -13.71 2.00 -4.76
C PHE A 416 -14.48 3.33 -4.75
N GLY A 417 -14.50 4.05 -5.87
CA GLY A 417 -15.30 5.27 -6.02
C GLY A 417 -16.80 5.00 -5.91
N ALA A 418 -17.26 3.84 -6.41
CA ALA A 418 -18.63 3.36 -6.27
C ALA A 418 -18.94 2.75 -4.87
N SER A 419 -17.95 2.66 -3.98
CA SER A 419 -18.06 2.02 -2.65
C SER A 419 -18.44 0.53 -2.68
N ASP A 420 -18.12 -0.18 -3.77
CA ASP A 420 -18.52 -1.59 -3.95
C ASP A 420 -17.47 -2.59 -3.44
N PHE A 421 -17.18 -2.49 -2.15
CA PHE A 421 -16.12 -3.29 -1.52
C PHE A 421 -16.44 -4.79 -1.50
N ALA A 422 -17.72 -5.17 -1.44
CA ALA A 422 -18.15 -6.56 -1.45
C ALA A 422 -17.88 -7.21 -2.81
N TYR A 423 -18.30 -6.57 -3.91
CA TYR A 423 -18.00 -7.05 -5.25
C TYR A 423 -16.50 -7.17 -5.49
N SER A 424 -15.74 -6.13 -5.11
CA SER A 424 -14.28 -6.12 -5.26
C SER A 424 -13.60 -7.26 -4.49
N ALA A 425 -14.11 -7.63 -3.31
CA ALA A 425 -13.56 -8.74 -2.53
C ALA A 425 -13.89 -10.12 -3.14
N TYR A 426 -15.16 -10.41 -3.40
CA TYR A 426 -15.58 -11.72 -3.93
C TYR A 426 -14.96 -12.00 -5.29
N SER A 427 -14.96 -10.99 -6.16
CA SER A 427 -14.40 -11.15 -7.49
C SER A 427 -12.90 -11.38 -7.46
N MET A 428 -12.15 -10.71 -6.58
CA MET A 428 -10.72 -10.93 -6.42
C MET A 428 -10.40 -12.34 -5.91
N VAL A 429 -11.20 -12.87 -4.98
CA VAL A 429 -11.07 -14.25 -4.51
C VAL A 429 -11.30 -15.23 -5.66
N LEU A 430 -12.34 -15.03 -6.47
CA LEU A 430 -12.63 -15.86 -7.65
C LEU A 430 -11.48 -15.82 -8.66
N VAL A 431 -11.01 -14.62 -9.01
CA VAL A 431 -9.86 -14.41 -9.91
C VAL A 431 -8.64 -15.18 -9.39
N SER A 432 -8.39 -15.12 -8.09
CA SER A 432 -7.22 -15.75 -7.46
C SER A 432 -7.31 -17.27 -7.49
N ILE A 433 -8.48 -17.87 -7.25
CA ILE A 433 -8.68 -19.33 -7.34
C ILE A 433 -8.35 -19.83 -8.74
N VAL A 434 -8.91 -19.18 -9.78
CA VAL A 434 -8.65 -19.55 -11.18
C VAL A 434 -7.19 -19.35 -11.54
N SER A 435 -6.59 -18.24 -11.09
CA SER A 435 -5.19 -17.90 -11.36
C SER A 435 -4.22 -18.89 -10.72
N ILE A 436 -4.47 -19.32 -9.48
CA ILE A 436 -3.68 -20.36 -8.79
C ILE A 436 -3.72 -21.67 -9.58
N GLY A 437 -4.90 -22.09 -10.06
CA GLY A 437 -5.02 -23.26 -10.93
C GLY A 437 -4.18 -23.15 -12.20
N SER A 438 -4.25 -21.99 -12.87
CA SER A 438 -3.45 -21.72 -14.08
C SER A 438 -1.94 -21.71 -13.79
N LEU A 439 -1.51 -21.19 -12.64
CA LEU A 439 -0.11 -21.17 -12.22
C LEU A 439 0.45 -22.59 -12.07
N PHE A 440 -0.27 -23.49 -11.41
CA PHE A 440 0.20 -24.88 -11.24
C PHE A 440 0.28 -25.64 -12.57
N VAL A 441 -0.69 -25.44 -13.46
CA VAL A 441 -0.73 -26.13 -14.76
C VAL A 441 0.37 -25.59 -15.70
N LEU A 442 0.43 -24.27 -15.89
CA LEU A 442 1.32 -23.65 -16.86
C LEU A 442 2.78 -23.64 -16.42
N SER A 443 3.07 -23.47 -15.13
CA SER A 443 4.46 -23.56 -14.63
C SER A 443 5.04 -24.96 -14.81
N LYS A 444 4.22 -26.00 -14.71
CA LYS A 444 4.66 -27.39 -14.89
C LYS A 444 4.96 -27.72 -16.35
N THR A 445 4.20 -27.17 -17.31
CA THR A 445 4.38 -27.44 -18.74
C THR A 445 5.45 -26.55 -19.39
N ASN A 446 5.44 -25.25 -19.07
CA ASN A 446 6.22 -24.22 -19.78
C ASN A 446 7.24 -23.49 -18.89
N GLY A 447 7.48 -23.96 -17.66
CA GLY A 447 8.49 -23.40 -16.75
C GLY A 447 8.34 -21.90 -16.54
N PHE A 448 9.41 -21.14 -16.78
CA PHE A 448 9.46 -19.69 -16.58
C PHE A 448 8.42 -18.92 -17.41
N VAL A 449 8.26 -19.29 -18.69
CA VAL A 449 7.26 -18.69 -19.58
C VAL A 449 5.84 -19.00 -19.08
N GLY A 450 5.63 -20.23 -18.57
CA GLY A 450 4.38 -20.64 -17.96
C GLY A 450 3.95 -19.78 -16.77
N ILE A 451 4.90 -19.35 -15.94
CA ILE A 451 4.64 -18.47 -14.81
C ILE A 451 4.15 -17.09 -15.29
N TRP A 452 4.81 -16.52 -16.30
CA TRP A 452 4.40 -15.22 -16.87
C TRP A 452 3.06 -15.27 -17.60
N LEU A 453 2.77 -16.36 -18.30
CA LEU A 453 1.45 -16.60 -18.89
C LEU A 453 0.36 -16.65 -17.82
N ALA A 454 0.61 -17.34 -16.72
CA ALA A 454 -0.36 -17.40 -15.62
C ALA A 454 -0.56 -16.04 -14.92
N LEU A 455 0.50 -15.23 -14.77
CA LEU A 455 0.37 -13.84 -14.28
C LEU A 455 -0.38 -12.94 -15.28
N THR A 456 -0.23 -13.20 -16.57
CA THR A 456 -1.00 -12.52 -17.63
C THR A 456 -2.48 -12.86 -17.53
N ILE A 457 -2.81 -14.15 -17.34
CA ILE A 457 -4.18 -14.61 -17.09
C ILE A 457 -4.74 -13.96 -15.82
N TYR A 458 -3.96 -13.92 -14.74
CA TYR A 458 -4.36 -13.26 -13.50
C TYR A 458 -4.77 -11.80 -13.69
N MET A 459 -3.95 -11.00 -14.39
CA MET A 459 -4.30 -9.59 -14.66
C MET A 459 -5.40 -9.45 -15.70
N GLY A 460 -5.48 -10.34 -16.68
CA GLY A 460 -6.58 -10.39 -17.65
C GLY A 460 -7.92 -10.66 -16.97
N LEU A 461 -7.99 -11.65 -16.08
CA LEU A 461 -9.19 -11.97 -15.30
C LEU A 461 -9.57 -10.83 -14.35
N ARG A 462 -8.59 -10.21 -13.69
CA ARG A 462 -8.82 -9.03 -12.83
C ARG A 462 -9.42 -7.87 -13.61
N THR A 463 -8.93 -7.63 -14.84
CA THR A 463 -9.48 -6.61 -15.73
C THR A 463 -10.87 -6.97 -16.22
N PHE A 464 -11.09 -8.22 -16.63
CA PHE A 464 -12.37 -8.72 -17.13
C PHE A 464 -13.49 -8.59 -16.11
N VAL A 465 -13.23 -8.98 -14.87
CA VAL A 465 -14.14 -8.74 -13.75
C VAL A 465 -14.48 -7.27 -13.63
N GLY A 466 -13.51 -6.37 -13.79
CA GLY A 466 -13.75 -4.92 -13.74
C GLY A 466 -14.82 -4.43 -14.72
N PHE A 467 -15.00 -5.10 -15.87
CA PHE A 467 -16.06 -4.80 -16.85
C PHE A 467 -17.42 -5.41 -16.51
N GLY A 468 -17.48 -6.39 -15.61
CA GLY A 468 -18.69 -7.17 -15.32
C GLY A 468 -19.72 -6.46 -14.44
N ARG A 469 -19.47 -5.21 -14.05
CA ARG A 469 -20.31 -4.38 -13.17
C ARG A 469 -20.17 -2.92 -13.58
#